data_AF-A0A811UVX8-F1
#
_entry.id   AF-A0A811UVX8-F1
#
_cell.length_a   1.000
_cell.length_b   1.000
_cell.length_c   1.000
_cell.angle_alpha   90.00
_cell.angle_beta   90.00
_cell.angle_gamma   90.00
#
_symmetry.space_group_name_H-M   'P 1'
#
loop_
_entity.id
_entity.type
_entity.pdbx_description
1 polymer ?
#
loop_
_entity_poly.entity_id
_entity_poly.type
_entity_poly.pdbx_seq_one_letter_code
_entity_poly.pdbx_strand_id
1 'polypeptide(L)'
;MSAEEEKFDRLLLAIAEQHKNGIPEAQLQAFCVEKTDFFSGASQSKWEGLLLKVFQKESELVIEEPKNEPTKIETAKKEPETLKNKKDEPISEIREVENSIQEELSTPINEADDSEKDEVGKLKPNAGNGCTLDKYSWTQTLQEVEIKVPLSNSSPLRARDIAVTIGKTSLKVGLKNQEPIINGQLNAEVKQEDSVWVLQDNKTVLITLEKINKMTWWDRLITTDPPISTRKINPEPSKLSDLDGETRSLVEKMMYDQRQKEMGLPTSEEKKKMEILEK
;
A
#
# COMPACT_ATOMS: atom_id res chain seq x y z
N MET A 1 14.84 15.96 30.97
CA MET A 1 15.52 15.83 29.68
C MET A 1 17.00 15.97 29.89
N SER A 2 17.81 15.23 29.15
CA SER A 2 19.26 15.34 29.16
C SER A 2 19.73 16.56 28.35
N ALA A 3 20.95 17.03 28.58
CA ALA A 3 21.53 18.16 27.82
C ALA A 3 21.69 17.84 26.32
N GLU A 4 21.78 16.54 25.95
CA GLU A 4 21.78 16.11 24.55
C GLU A 4 20.36 16.15 23.96
N GLU A 5 19.36 15.68 24.69
CA GLU A 5 17.94 15.76 24.27
C GLU A 5 17.53 17.22 23.98
N GLU A 6 17.86 18.14 24.88
CA GLU A 6 17.57 19.57 24.68
C GLU A 6 18.25 20.17 23.44
N LYS A 7 19.43 19.66 23.06
CA LYS A 7 20.13 20.12 21.85
C LYS A 7 19.39 19.65 20.59
N PHE A 8 18.90 18.41 20.58
CA PHE A 8 18.14 17.88 19.45
C PHE A 8 16.77 18.55 19.35
N ASP A 9 16.09 18.79 20.46
CA ASP A 9 14.82 19.51 20.48
C ASP A 9 14.93 20.91 19.90
N ARG A 10 15.99 21.66 20.23
CA ARG A 10 16.23 22.98 19.63
C ARG A 10 16.44 22.93 18.12
N LEU A 11 17.09 21.89 17.61
CA LEU A 11 17.30 21.71 16.17
C LEU A 11 15.99 21.35 15.47
N LEU A 12 15.21 20.43 16.05
CA LEU A 12 13.91 20.03 15.52
C LEU A 12 12.91 21.18 15.55
N LEU A 13 12.92 21.99 16.61
CA LEU A 13 12.10 23.19 16.73
C LEU A 13 12.47 24.23 15.67
N ALA A 14 13.76 24.47 15.43
CA ALA A 14 14.21 25.39 14.39
C ALA A 14 13.78 24.94 12.98
N ILE A 15 13.72 23.63 12.72
CA ILE A 15 13.18 23.07 11.47
C ILE A 15 11.66 23.30 11.40
N ALA A 16 10.94 23.01 12.48
CA ALA A 16 9.49 23.22 12.53
C ALA A 16 9.10 24.69 12.30
N GLU A 17 9.85 25.64 12.85
CA GLU A 17 9.62 27.08 12.68
C GLU A 17 9.79 27.57 11.23
N GLN A 18 10.63 26.90 10.43
CA GLN A 18 10.79 27.21 9.00
C GLN A 18 9.57 26.78 8.17
N HIS A 19 8.72 25.90 8.71
CA HIS A 19 7.57 25.33 8.02
C HIS A 19 6.25 25.71 8.71
N LYS A 20 5.67 26.85 8.31
CA LYS A 20 4.42 27.40 8.90
C LYS A 20 3.21 26.45 8.90
N ASN A 21 3.19 25.45 8.01
CA ASN A 21 2.08 24.50 7.86
C ASN A 21 2.49 23.05 8.20
N GLY A 22 3.55 22.87 9.00
CA GLY A 22 4.13 21.56 9.29
C GLY A 22 5.18 21.12 8.27
N ILE A 23 5.99 20.13 8.63
CA ILE A 23 7.09 19.64 7.80
C ILE A 23 6.53 18.99 6.52
N PRO A 24 6.92 19.44 5.32
CA PRO A 24 6.45 18.85 4.07
C PRO A 24 6.85 17.38 3.93
N GLU A 25 5.95 16.55 3.42
CA GLU A 25 6.14 15.11 3.21
C GLU A 25 7.44 14.80 2.44
N ALA A 26 7.68 15.53 1.34
CA ALA A 26 8.86 15.35 0.50
C ALA A 26 10.18 15.58 1.26
N GLN A 27 10.21 16.47 2.25
CA GLN A 27 11.40 16.79 3.03
C GLN A 27 11.67 15.74 4.10
N LEU A 28 10.61 15.21 4.72
CA LEU A 28 10.71 14.07 5.63
C LEU A 28 11.17 12.81 4.87
N GLN A 29 10.62 12.58 3.68
CA GLN A 29 11.03 11.49 2.79
C GLN A 29 12.51 11.59 2.41
N ALA A 30 12.97 12.76 1.95
CA ALA A 30 14.37 12.97 1.59
C ALA A 30 15.31 12.75 2.78
N PHE A 31 14.93 13.17 3.99
CA PHE A 31 15.71 12.92 5.19
C PHE A 31 15.82 11.42 5.50
N CYS A 32 14.69 10.70 5.51
CA CYS A 32 14.66 9.28 5.84
C CYS A 32 15.35 8.41 4.77
N VAL A 33 15.28 8.77 3.49
CA VAL A 33 15.86 7.99 2.37
C VAL A 33 17.32 8.35 2.08
N GLU A 34 17.67 9.63 2.09
CA GLU A 34 18.98 10.10 1.58
C GLU A 34 20.00 10.38 2.69
N LYS A 35 19.54 10.66 3.92
CA LYS A 35 20.41 11.12 5.02
C LYS A 35 20.50 10.15 6.19
N THR A 36 19.70 9.09 6.18
CA THR A 36 19.67 8.07 7.24
C THR A 36 19.59 6.68 6.63
N ASP A 37 19.93 5.66 7.43
CA ASP A 37 19.72 4.26 7.09
C ASP A 37 18.33 3.77 7.51
N PHE A 38 17.37 4.67 7.75
CA PHE A 38 16.08 4.36 8.36
C PHE A 38 15.32 3.24 7.64
N PHE A 39 15.30 3.25 6.30
CA PHE A 39 14.63 2.23 5.50
C PHE A 39 15.51 1.03 5.12
N SER A 40 16.84 1.13 5.29
CA SER A 40 17.80 0.09 4.93
C SER A 40 18.35 -0.69 6.12
N GLY A 41 18.30 -0.11 7.32
CA GLY A 41 18.83 -0.68 8.57
C GLY A 41 17.88 -1.63 9.28
N ALA A 42 16.60 -1.68 8.88
CA ALA A 42 15.59 -2.56 9.44
C ALA A 42 14.58 -3.00 8.38
N SER A 43 13.95 -4.17 8.60
CA SER A 43 12.85 -4.66 7.74
C SER A 43 11.64 -3.74 7.80
N GLN A 44 10.83 -3.71 6.73
CA GLN A 44 9.61 -2.88 6.62
C GLN A 44 8.76 -2.85 7.89
N SER A 45 8.33 -4.03 8.35
CA SER A 45 7.53 -4.17 9.57
C SER A 45 8.16 -3.58 10.84
N LYS A 46 9.50 -3.51 10.92
CA LYS A 46 10.19 -2.96 12.10
C LYS A 46 10.18 -1.45 12.12
N TRP A 47 10.44 -0.78 11.00
CA TRP A 47 10.42 0.68 10.97
C TRP A 47 8.99 1.23 10.95
N GLU A 48 8.03 0.53 10.30
CA GLU A 48 6.60 0.87 10.39
C GLU A 48 6.10 0.76 11.83
N GLY A 49 6.43 -0.34 12.50
CA GLY A 49 6.06 -0.55 13.90
C GLY A 49 6.72 0.46 14.85
N LEU A 50 7.91 0.95 14.54
CA LEU A 50 8.57 2.00 15.32
C LEU A 50 7.83 3.33 15.19
N LEU A 51 7.50 3.76 13.96
CA LEU A 51 6.76 5.02 13.72
C LEU A 51 5.39 5.00 14.41
N LEU A 52 4.65 3.90 14.25
CA LEU A 52 3.32 3.75 14.84
C LEU A 52 3.37 3.80 16.38
N LYS A 53 4.34 3.11 16.99
CA LYS A 53 4.51 3.14 18.46
C LYS A 53 4.86 4.53 18.98
N VAL A 54 5.75 5.25 18.29
CA VAL A 54 6.11 6.62 18.65
C VAL A 54 4.89 7.52 18.54
N PHE A 55 4.18 7.47 17.41
CA PHE A 55 3.01 8.29 17.17
C PHE A 55 1.90 8.04 18.20
N GLN A 56 1.57 6.78 18.48
CA GLN A 56 0.53 6.41 19.45
C GLN A 56 0.88 6.93 20.84
N LYS A 57 2.09 6.64 21.33
CA LYS A 57 2.56 7.07 22.64
C LYS A 57 2.49 8.60 22.80
N GLU A 58 2.96 9.36 21.83
CA GLU A 58 2.95 10.82 21.90
C GLU A 58 1.55 11.41 21.71
N SER A 59 0.71 10.78 20.87
CA SER A 59 -0.68 11.22 20.67
C SER A 59 -1.54 11.07 21.92
N GLU A 60 -1.33 10.03 22.72
CA GLU A 60 -2.01 9.81 24.00
C GLU A 60 -1.64 10.89 25.03
N LEU A 61 -0.36 11.26 25.10
CA LEU A 61 0.13 12.31 26.01
C LEU A 61 -0.44 13.69 25.69
N VAL A 62 -0.61 14.01 24.41
CA VAL A 62 -1.19 15.30 23.96
C VAL A 62 -2.71 15.36 24.19
N ILE A 63 -3.40 14.22 24.19
CA ILE A 63 -4.86 14.14 24.38
C ILE A 63 -5.22 14.15 25.89
N GLU A 64 -4.33 13.68 26.77
CA GLU A 64 -4.56 13.62 28.22
C GLU A 64 -4.18 14.89 29.00
N GLU A 65 -3.47 15.86 28.42
CA GLU A 65 -3.16 17.10 29.14
C GLU A 65 -4.39 18.02 29.34
N PRO A 66 -4.72 18.40 30.59
CA PRO A 66 -5.83 19.29 30.87
C PRO A 66 -5.48 20.74 30.48
N LYS A 67 -6.43 21.37 29.77
CA LYS A 67 -6.48 22.82 29.48
C LYS A 67 -6.15 23.67 30.73
N ASN A 68 -4.91 24.13 30.88
CA ASN A 68 -4.41 25.24 31.72
C ASN A 68 -2.88 25.33 31.45
N GLU A 69 -2.24 26.30 30.80
CA GLU A 69 -2.33 27.77 30.72
C GLU A 69 -1.51 28.26 29.46
N PRO A 70 -1.38 29.57 29.16
CA PRO A 70 -1.37 30.08 27.78
C PRO A 70 0.02 30.40 27.23
N THR A 71 0.24 30.15 25.93
CA THR A 71 1.30 30.86 25.18
C THR A 71 0.75 31.43 23.88
N LYS A 72 0.78 32.76 23.85
CA LYS A 72 0.27 33.68 22.83
C LYS A 72 0.82 33.39 21.44
N ILE A 73 -0.07 33.15 20.47
CA ILE A 73 -0.07 33.87 19.18
C ILE A 73 -1.54 34.12 18.80
N GLU A 74 -2.03 35.32 19.09
CA GLU A 74 -3.29 35.84 18.58
C GLU A 74 -3.09 36.53 17.22
N THR A 75 -4.20 36.56 16.47
CA THR A 75 -4.50 37.27 15.20
C THR A 75 -4.19 36.48 13.92
N ALA A 76 -5.13 36.15 13.03
CA ALA A 76 -6.48 36.68 12.80
C ALA A 76 -7.42 35.57 12.24
N LYS A 77 -8.53 35.28 12.94
CA LYS A 77 -9.95 35.63 12.63
C LYS A 77 -10.52 34.95 11.37
N LYS A 78 -11.34 33.90 11.59
CA LYS A 78 -12.83 33.83 11.48
C LYS A 78 -13.30 33.44 10.07
N GLU A 79 -14.24 32.53 9.79
CA GLU A 79 -15.23 31.64 10.45
C GLU A 79 -15.96 30.93 9.25
N PRO A 80 -16.93 29.99 9.39
CA PRO A 80 -17.17 29.02 10.44
C PRO A 80 -17.50 27.58 9.92
N GLU A 81 -17.54 26.69 10.90
CA GLU A 81 -18.11 25.35 11.03
C GLU A 81 -19.38 25.02 10.19
N THR A 82 -19.47 23.74 9.80
CA THR A 82 -20.58 22.87 10.28
C THR A 82 -20.08 21.44 10.46
N LEU A 83 -19.66 21.12 11.68
CA LEU A 83 -19.81 19.79 12.27
C LEU A 83 -21.07 19.84 13.14
N LYS A 84 -22.01 18.92 12.90
CA LYS A 84 -22.98 18.53 13.94
C LYS A 84 -23.01 17.01 14.04
N ASN A 85 -22.21 16.54 14.99
CA ASN A 85 -22.49 15.54 16.01
C ASN A 85 -23.44 14.38 15.66
N LYS A 86 -22.96 13.16 15.93
CA LYS A 86 -23.44 12.38 17.08
C LYS A 86 -22.31 11.55 17.70
N LYS A 87 -22.38 11.51 19.02
CA LYS A 87 -21.48 10.94 20.02
C LYS A 87 -21.90 9.52 20.41
N ASP A 88 -20.94 8.84 21.04
CA ASP A 88 -21.03 7.78 22.08
C ASP A 88 -21.39 6.35 21.66
N GLU A 89 -20.39 5.45 21.69
CA GLU A 89 -20.29 4.18 22.48
C GLU A 89 -19.20 3.22 21.89
N PRO A 90 -18.62 2.24 22.61
CA PRO A 90 -17.70 2.35 23.75
C PRO A 90 -16.34 1.59 23.56
N ILE A 91 -15.42 1.84 24.49
CA ILE A 91 -13.99 1.45 24.61
C ILE A 91 -13.73 -0.08 24.77
N SER A 92 -14.58 -0.96 24.25
CA SER A 92 -14.37 -2.43 24.30
C SER A 92 -13.48 -3.00 23.20
N GLU A 93 -13.17 -2.24 22.15
CA GLU A 93 -12.42 -2.73 20.97
C GLU A 93 -10.89 -2.72 21.13
N ILE A 94 -10.35 -2.03 22.15
CA ILE A 94 -8.89 -1.76 22.21
C ILE A 94 -8.08 -2.94 22.74
N ARG A 95 -8.70 -3.93 23.41
CA ARG A 95 -7.99 -5.17 23.82
C ARG A 95 -7.81 -6.20 22.69
N GLU A 96 -8.41 -5.97 21.52
CA GLU A 96 -8.26 -6.87 20.37
C GLU A 96 -7.06 -6.49 19.46
N VAL A 97 -6.49 -5.29 19.63
CA VAL A 97 -5.48 -4.74 18.72
C VAL A 97 -4.11 -5.44 18.84
N GLU A 98 -3.83 -6.16 19.94
CA GLU A 98 -2.61 -7.00 20.03
C GLU A 98 -2.72 -8.33 19.26
N ASN A 99 -3.89 -8.70 18.71
CA ASN A 99 -4.10 -10.01 18.09
C ASN A 99 -4.36 -10.05 16.56
N SER A 100 -4.29 -8.93 15.82
CA SER A 100 -4.50 -9.00 14.37
C SER A 100 -3.99 -7.78 13.60
N ILE A 101 -2.82 -7.91 12.96
CA ILE A 101 -2.61 -7.25 11.65
C ILE A 101 -3.38 -8.11 10.65
N GLN A 102 -4.69 -7.87 10.54
CA GLN A 102 -5.49 -8.40 9.44
C GLN A 102 -5.51 -7.34 8.34
N GLU A 103 -4.96 -7.68 7.18
CA GLU A 103 -5.26 -6.95 5.94
C GLU A 103 -6.78 -6.96 5.78
N GLU A 104 -7.42 -5.80 5.59
CA GLU A 104 -8.88 -5.74 5.40
C GLU A 104 -9.29 -6.54 4.17
N LEU A 105 -10.38 -7.30 4.31
CA LEU A 105 -10.99 -8.09 3.24
C LEU A 105 -11.33 -7.22 2.03
N SER A 106 -11.06 -7.72 0.82
CA SER A 106 -11.46 -7.03 -0.40
C SER A 106 -12.99 -6.93 -0.45
N THR A 107 -13.50 -5.71 -0.55
CA THR A 107 -14.95 -5.43 -0.55
C THR A 107 -15.54 -5.46 -1.96
N PRO A 108 -16.81 -5.84 -2.14
CA PRO A 108 -17.49 -5.75 -3.42
C PRO A 108 -17.71 -4.28 -3.84
N ILE A 109 -17.73 -4.05 -5.14
CA ILE A 109 -18.08 -2.76 -5.74
C ILE A 109 -19.61 -2.64 -5.75
N ASN A 110 -20.15 -1.69 -4.97
CA ASN A 110 -21.59 -1.49 -4.80
C ASN A 110 -22.18 -0.44 -5.75
N GLU A 111 -21.37 0.54 -6.17
CA GLU A 111 -21.79 1.65 -7.02
C GLU A 111 -20.81 1.78 -8.19
N ALA A 112 -21.36 1.88 -9.39
CA ALA A 112 -20.62 2.08 -10.62
C ALA A 112 -21.47 2.93 -11.58
N ASP A 113 -20.82 3.76 -12.40
CA ASP A 113 -21.49 4.55 -13.43
C ASP A 113 -22.16 3.66 -14.49
N ASP A 114 -23.05 4.23 -15.32
CA ASP A 114 -23.79 3.49 -16.36
C ASP A 114 -22.87 2.70 -17.32
N SER A 115 -21.61 3.15 -17.50
CA SER A 115 -20.58 2.51 -18.32
C SER A 115 -19.80 1.37 -17.64
N GLU A 116 -19.97 1.16 -16.33
CA GLU A 116 -19.23 0.18 -15.52
C GLU A 116 -20.17 -0.79 -14.76
N LYS A 117 -21.41 -0.97 -15.24
CA LYS A 117 -22.39 -1.89 -14.63
C LYS A 117 -21.87 -3.32 -14.48
N ASP A 118 -20.96 -3.76 -15.34
CA ASP A 118 -20.33 -5.08 -15.28
C ASP A 118 -19.27 -5.22 -14.19
N GLU A 119 -18.88 -4.13 -13.52
CA GLU A 119 -17.95 -4.14 -12.39
C GLU A 119 -18.67 -4.30 -11.03
N VAL A 120 -19.97 -4.03 -10.98
CA VAL A 120 -20.78 -4.19 -9.75
C VAL A 120 -20.78 -5.66 -9.32
N GLY A 121 -20.50 -5.89 -8.04
CA GLY A 121 -20.40 -7.22 -7.44
C GLY A 121 -19.03 -7.90 -7.60
N LYS A 122 -18.11 -7.37 -8.44
CA LYS A 122 -16.70 -7.77 -8.39
C LYS A 122 -16.03 -7.15 -7.15
N LEU A 123 -14.94 -7.76 -6.71
CA LEU A 123 -14.17 -7.26 -5.58
C LEU A 123 -13.23 -6.12 -6.00
N LYS A 124 -13.05 -5.13 -5.13
CA LYS A 124 -12.03 -4.11 -5.30
C LYS A 124 -10.63 -4.71 -5.06
N PRO A 125 -9.66 -4.50 -5.97
CA PRO A 125 -8.30 -4.97 -5.75
C PRO A 125 -7.69 -4.38 -4.47
N ASN A 126 -6.82 -5.15 -3.80
CA ASN A 126 -5.99 -4.63 -2.70
C ASN A 126 -4.85 -3.75 -3.24
N ALA A 127 -4.06 -3.15 -2.33
CA ALA A 127 -2.95 -2.25 -2.71
C ALA A 127 -1.90 -2.90 -3.64
N GLY A 128 -1.75 -4.22 -3.59
CA GLY A 128 -0.89 -4.98 -4.48
C GLY A 128 -1.60 -5.55 -5.70
N ASN A 129 -2.71 -4.94 -6.13
CA ASN A 129 -3.47 -5.31 -7.34
C ASN A 129 -4.02 -6.75 -7.36
N GLY A 130 -4.05 -7.43 -6.22
CA GLY A 130 -4.65 -8.75 -6.06
C GLY A 130 -5.90 -8.69 -5.20
N CYS A 131 -6.08 -9.66 -4.32
CA CYS A 131 -7.26 -9.78 -3.47
C CYS A 131 -6.90 -10.22 -2.05
N THR A 132 -7.64 -9.71 -1.08
CA THR A 132 -7.60 -10.20 0.31
C THR A 132 -8.88 -10.99 0.58
N LEU A 133 -8.76 -12.29 0.85
CA LEU A 133 -9.86 -13.21 1.15
C LEU A 133 -9.77 -13.70 2.61
N ASP A 134 -10.81 -14.39 3.08
CA ASP A 134 -10.89 -14.88 4.47
C ASP A 134 -9.73 -15.81 4.84
N LYS A 135 -9.26 -16.62 3.87
CA LYS A 135 -8.30 -17.70 4.11
C LYS A 135 -6.87 -17.38 3.68
N TYR A 136 -6.70 -16.43 2.77
CA TYR A 136 -5.41 -16.03 2.20
C TYR A 136 -5.54 -14.69 1.50
N SER A 137 -4.42 -14.00 1.31
CA SER A 137 -4.33 -12.84 0.44
C SER A 137 -3.33 -13.09 -0.67
N TRP A 138 -3.47 -12.36 -1.76
CA TRP A 138 -2.51 -12.37 -2.84
C TRP A 138 -2.39 -10.99 -3.47
N THR A 139 -1.22 -10.72 -4.02
CA THR A 139 -0.86 -9.52 -4.78
C THR A 139 -0.27 -9.97 -6.11
N GLN A 140 -0.17 -9.07 -7.07
CA GLN A 140 0.38 -9.39 -8.37
C GLN A 140 1.04 -8.20 -9.04
N THR A 141 1.98 -8.51 -9.91
CA THR A 141 2.45 -7.65 -10.99
C THR A 141 2.06 -8.27 -12.33
N LEU A 142 2.53 -7.69 -13.44
CA LEU A 142 2.44 -8.37 -14.73
C LEU A 142 3.32 -9.62 -14.81
N GLN A 143 4.37 -9.71 -13.99
CA GLN A 143 5.35 -10.81 -14.03
C GLN A 143 4.94 -11.98 -13.15
N GLU A 144 4.45 -11.69 -11.95
CA GLU A 144 4.28 -12.71 -10.91
C GLU A 144 3.03 -12.48 -10.05
N VAL A 145 2.69 -13.52 -9.27
CA VAL A 145 1.66 -13.48 -8.22
C VAL A 145 2.31 -13.90 -6.91
N GLU A 146 2.16 -13.08 -5.88
CA GLU A 146 2.60 -13.42 -4.51
C GLU A 146 1.37 -13.77 -3.67
N ILE A 147 1.43 -14.89 -2.95
CA ILE A 147 0.31 -15.46 -2.20
C ILE A 147 0.75 -15.65 -0.76
N LYS A 148 -0.05 -15.17 0.17
CA LYS A 148 0.16 -15.24 1.61
C LYS A 148 -0.95 -16.06 2.25
N VAL A 149 -0.59 -17.22 2.80
CA VAL A 149 -1.53 -18.14 3.45
C VAL A 149 -1.19 -18.25 4.94
N PRO A 150 -1.92 -17.52 5.81
CA PRO A 150 -1.79 -17.68 7.25
C PRO A 150 -2.26 -19.09 7.67
N LEU A 151 -1.44 -19.78 8.44
CA LEU A 151 -1.74 -21.10 9.00
C LEU A 151 -2.08 -20.94 10.48
N SER A 152 -3.34 -21.18 10.83
CA SER A 152 -3.82 -21.17 12.21
C SER A 152 -3.41 -22.47 12.91
N ASN A 153 -2.29 -22.43 13.64
CA ASN A 153 -1.85 -23.56 14.46
C ASN A 153 -1.35 -23.10 15.85
N SER A 154 -1.57 -23.93 16.86
CA SER A 154 -1.19 -23.66 18.26
C SER A 154 0.31 -23.85 18.52
N SER A 155 1.07 -24.41 17.57
CA SER A 155 2.50 -24.70 17.70
C SER A 155 3.28 -24.18 16.49
N PRO A 156 4.56 -23.80 16.67
CA PRO A 156 5.38 -23.30 15.57
C PRO A 156 5.53 -24.38 14.50
N LEU A 157 5.13 -24.06 13.28
CA LEU A 157 5.21 -24.97 12.15
C LEU A 157 6.63 -25.04 11.59
N ARG A 158 6.98 -26.18 10.99
CA ARG A 158 8.19 -26.33 10.18
C ARG A 158 7.80 -26.70 8.75
N ALA A 159 8.73 -26.52 7.82
CA ALA A 159 8.51 -26.85 6.41
C ALA A 159 8.00 -28.29 6.18
N ARG A 160 8.43 -29.26 7.00
CA ARG A 160 8.00 -30.67 6.91
C ARG A 160 6.52 -30.90 7.23
N ASP A 161 5.90 -29.97 7.96
CA ASP A 161 4.51 -30.04 8.41
C ASP A 161 3.55 -29.43 7.37
N ILE A 162 4.09 -28.84 6.30
CA ILE A 162 3.37 -28.11 5.25
C ILE A 162 3.38 -28.94 3.97
N ALA A 163 2.26 -28.92 3.26
CA ALA A 163 2.11 -29.51 1.94
C ALA A 163 1.79 -28.42 0.93
N VAL A 164 2.76 -28.09 0.09
CA VAL A 164 2.60 -27.19 -1.07
C VAL A 164 2.85 -27.99 -2.34
N THR A 165 1.92 -27.92 -3.30
CA THR A 165 2.07 -28.50 -4.63
C THR A 165 1.69 -27.43 -5.64
N ILE A 166 2.71 -26.95 -6.36
CA ILE A 166 2.55 -26.01 -7.47
C ILE A 166 2.59 -26.84 -8.75
N GLY A 167 1.52 -26.84 -9.52
CA GLY A 167 1.47 -27.37 -10.88
C GLY A 167 1.39 -26.23 -11.90
N LYS A 168 1.54 -26.55 -13.19
CA LYS A 168 1.45 -25.54 -14.26
C LYS A 168 0.15 -24.73 -14.24
N THR A 169 -0.95 -25.36 -13.88
CA THR A 169 -2.29 -24.74 -13.86
C THR A 169 -3.06 -25.02 -12.59
N SER A 170 -2.43 -25.56 -11.54
CA SER A 170 -3.09 -25.90 -10.29
C SER A 170 -2.23 -25.56 -9.09
N LEU A 171 -2.89 -25.26 -7.98
CA LEU A 171 -2.23 -24.94 -6.72
C LEU A 171 -2.93 -25.65 -5.58
N LYS A 172 -2.13 -26.33 -4.75
CA LYS A 172 -2.58 -26.93 -3.50
C LYS A 172 -1.67 -26.50 -2.35
N VAL A 173 -2.26 -25.96 -1.28
CA VAL A 173 -1.55 -25.40 -0.13
C VAL A 173 -2.30 -25.77 1.15
N GLY A 174 -1.59 -26.29 2.14
CA GLY A 174 -2.15 -26.52 3.47
C GLY A 174 -1.20 -27.26 4.39
N LEU A 175 -1.73 -27.72 5.53
CA LEU A 175 -1.01 -28.58 6.44
C LEU A 175 -1.01 -30.03 5.94
N LYS A 176 0.09 -30.74 6.21
CA LYS A 176 0.22 -32.15 5.82
C LYS A 176 -0.83 -32.98 6.56
N ASN A 177 -1.50 -33.86 5.81
CA ASN A 177 -2.58 -34.73 6.32
C ASN A 177 -3.83 -33.99 6.84
N GLN A 178 -4.04 -32.72 6.46
CA GLN A 178 -5.27 -31.98 6.74
C GLN A 178 -5.94 -31.53 5.43
N GLU A 179 -7.15 -31.00 5.55
CA GLU A 179 -7.82 -30.37 4.42
C GLU A 179 -6.98 -29.16 3.92
N PRO A 180 -6.70 -29.08 2.61
CA PRO A 180 -5.93 -27.97 2.08
C PRO A 180 -6.72 -26.66 2.17
N ILE A 181 -6.02 -25.57 2.47
CA ILE A 181 -6.60 -24.22 2.51
C ILE A 181 -6.90 -23.74 1.09
N ILE A 182 -5.96 -24.01 0.17
CA ILE A 182 -6.09 -23.75 -1.27
C ILE A 182 -6.01 -25.08 -1.98
N ASN A 183 -6.99 -25.37 -2.84
CA ASN A 183 -6.97 -26.54 -3.72
C ASN A 183 -7.83 -26.28 -4.95
N GLY A 184 -7.20 -25.89 -6.05
CA GLY A 184 -7.95 -25.63 -7.27
C GLY A 184 -7.08 -25.29 -8.47
N GLN A 185 -7.78 -24.97 -9.56
CA GLN A 185 -7.20 -24.57 -10.83
C GLN A 185 -6.83 -23.07 -10.78
N LEU A 186 -5.57 -22.75 -11.11
CA LEU A 186 -5.09 -21.39 -11.28
C LEU A 186 -5.80 -20.70 -12.46
N ASN A 187 -5.86 -19.38 -12.43
CA ASN A 187 -6.48 -18.58 -13.50
C ASN A 187 -5.74 -18.70 -14.85
N ALA A 188 -4.41 -18.81 -14.80
CA ALA A 188 -3.59 -19.04 -15.98
C ALA A 188 -2.36 -19.89 -15.67
N GLU A 189 -1.60 -20.23 -16.71
CA GLU A 189 -0.37 -21.01 -16.58
C GLU A 189 0.75 -20.24 -15.87
N VAL A 190 1.45 -20.97 -14.99
CA VAL A 190 2.64 -20.50 -14.28
C VAL A 190 3.84 -21.34 -14.67
N LYS A 191 5.01 -20.71 -14.64
CA LYS A 191 6.28 -21.37 -14.85
C LYS A 191 6.67 -22.09 -13.55
N GLN A 192 6.26 -23.36 -13.46
CA GLN A 192 6.36 -24.16 -12.24
C GLN A 192 7.79 -24.22 -11.68
N GLU A 193 8.79 -24.33 -12.54
CA GLU A 193 10.21 -24.41 -12.19
C GLU A 193 10.78 -23.11 -11.59
N ASP A 194 10.18 -21.96 -11.89
CA ASP A 194 10.59 -20.64 -11.40
C ASP A 194 9.69 -20.18 -10.23
N SER A 195 8.66 -20.96 -9.89
CA SER A 195 7.75 -20.67 -8.79
C SER A 195 8.25 -21.29 -7.49
N VAL A 196 8.27 -20.52 -6.42
CA VAL A 196 8.86 -20.92 -5.13
C VAL A 196 7.91 -20.67 -3.97
N TRP A 197 8.16 -21.34 -2.84
CA TRP A 197 7.45 -21.07 -1.61
C TRP A 197 8.39 -21.10 -0.41
N VAL A 198 8.04 -20.33 0.61
CA VAL A 198 8.76 -20.25 1.89
C VAL A 198 7.78 -20.25 3.05
N LEU A 199 8.23 -20.74 4.21
CA LEU A 199 7.52 -20.60 5.47
C LEU A 199 8.12 -19.41 6.23
N GLN A 200 7.31 -18.36 6.42
CA GLN A 200 7.67 -17.18 7.17
C GLN A 200 7.08 -17.25 8.59
N ASP A 201 7.88 -16.84 9.58
CA ASP A 201 7.50 -16.72 10.99
C ASP A 201 6.86 -17.98 11.61
N ASN A 202 7.16 -19.16 11.04
CA ASN A 202 6.60 -20.46 11.42
C ASN A 202 5.06 -20.53 11.41
N LYS A 203 4.40 -19.61 10.69
CA LYS A 203 2.94 -19.47 10.70
C LYS A 203 2.35 -19.08 9.34
N THR A 204 3.13 -18.55 8.41
CA THR A 204 2.59 -18.05 7.13
C THR A 204 3.35 -18.66 5.97
N VAL A 205 2.62 -19.26 5.02
CA VAL A 205 3.22 -19.73 3.76
C VAL A 205 3.17 -18.59 2.76
N LEU A 206 4.34 -18.19 2.26
CA LEU A 206 4.47 -17.23 1.17
C LEU A 206 4.83 -18.01 -0.10
N ILE A 207 4.11 -17.77 -1.19
CA ILE A 207 4.30 -18.44 -2.49
C ILE A 207 4.44 -17.37 -3.55
N THR A 208 5.48 -17.48 -4.38
CA THR A 208 5.69 -16.63 -5.55
C THR A 208 5.49 -17.49 -6.80
N LEU A 209 4.51 -17.13 -7.63
CA LEU A 209 4.23 -17.80 -8.89
C LEU A 209 4.67 -16.92 -10.07
N GLU A 210 5.59 -17.43 -10.88
CA GLU A 210 6.04 -16.76 -12.11
C GLU A 210 5.01 -16.99 -13.22
N LYS A 211 4.42 -15.93 -13.78
CA LYS A 211 3.43 -16.05 -14.86
C LYS A 211 4.14 -16.41 -16.16
N ILE A 212 3.53 -17.31 -16.95
CA ILE A 212 3.97 -17.52 -18.34
C ILE A 212 3.57 -16.32 -19.21
N ASN A 213 2.32 -15.87 -19.08
CA ASN A 213 1.83 -14.69 -19.79
C ASN A 213 2.05 -13.42 -18.95
N LYS A 214 3.05 -12.64 -19.37
CA LYS A 214 3.50 -11.41 -18.71
C LYS A 214 2.77 -10.14 -19.19
N MET A 215 1.66 -10.29 -19.90
CA MET A 215 0.86 -9.18 -20.46
C MET A 215 -0.57 -9.16 -19.89
N THR A 216 -0.89 -9.99 -18.90
CA THR A 216 -2.27 -10.13 -18.42
C THR A 216 -2.36 -10.09 -16.90
N TRP A 217 -3.23 -9.20 -16.41
CA TRP A 217 -3.65 -9.15 -15.02
C TRP A 217 -4.62 -10.29 -14.73
N TRP A 218 -4.43 -10.95 -13.59
CA TRP A 218 -5.34 -11.99 -13.14
C TRP A 218 -6.50 -11.34 -12.39
N ASP A 219 -7.72 -11.71 -12.72
CA ASP A 219 -8.91 -11.30 -11.98
C ASP A 219 -9.20 -12.24 -10.78
N ARG A 220 -8.56 -13.41 -10.73
CA ARG A 220 -8.69 -14.42 -9.67
C ARG A 220 -7.37 -15.16 -9.46
N LEU A 221 -7.13 -15.71 -8.26
CA LEU A 221 -6.05 -16.67 -8.05
C LEU A 221 -6.50 -18.06 -8.50
N ILE A 222 -7.56 -18.57 -7.86
CA ILE A 222 -8.21 -19.83 -8.21
C ILE A 222 -9.50 -19.53 -8.96
N THR A 223 -9.78 -20.31 -10.00
CA THR A 223 -10.97 -20.12 -10.86
C THR A 223 -12.30 -20.11 -10.10
N THR A 224 -12.38 -20.69 -8.90
CA THR A 224 -13.57 -20.71 -8.04
C THR A 224 -13.72 -19.49 -7.14
N ASP A 225 -12.66 -18.69 -6.95
CA ASP A 225 -12.68 -17.49 -6.08
C ASP A 225 -13.55 -16.39 -6.66
N PRO A 226 -14.06 -15.41 -5.89
CA PRO A 226 -14.71 -14.23 -6.47
C PRO A 226 -13.73 -13.41 -7.33
N PRO A 227 -14.18 -12.77 -8.43
CA PRO A 227 -13.31 -12.00 -9.31
C PRO A 227 -13.07 -10.59 -8.75
N ILE A 228 -11.85 -10.08 -8.90
CA ILE A 228 -11.54 -8.66 -8.72
C ILE A 228 -11.82 -7.88 -10.00
N SER A 229 -12.06 -6.56 -9.86
CA SER A 229 -12.12 -5.65 -10.99
C SER A 229 -10.71 -5.31 -11.49
N THR A 230 -10.30 -5.92 -12.60
CA THR A 230 -9.01 -5.59 -13.24
C THR A 230 -8.97 -4.17 -13.82
N ARG A 231 -10.12 -3.51 -14.02
CA ARG A 231 -10.19 -2.10 -14.44
C ARG A 231 -9.77 -1.13 -13.32
N LYS A 232 -9.85 -1.56 -12.06
CA LYS A 232 -9.47 -0.76 -10.89
C LYS A 232 -8.05 -1.07 -10.39
N ILE A 233 -7.29 -1.88 -11.13
CA ILE A 233 -5.87 -2.12 -10.86
C ILE A 233 -5.08 -0.84 -11.10
N ASN A 234 -4.15 -0.55 -10.20
CA ASN A 234 -3.21 0.55 -10.34
C ASN A 234 -1.84 -0.01 -10.76
N PRO A 235 -1.53 -0.06 -12.07
CA PRO A 235 -0.25 -0.59 -12.51
C PRO A 235 0.89 0.28 -11.95
N GLU A 236 1.98 -0.36 -11.56
CA GLU A 236 3.18 0.39 -11.17
C GLU A 236 3.59 1.33 -12.32
N PRO A 237 3.93 2.59 -12.02
CA PRO A 237 4.37 3.52 -13.04
C PRO A 237 5.64 2.94 -13.67
N SER A 238 5.54 2.55 -14.94
CA SER A 238 6.67 2.01 -15.69
C SER A 238 7.84 2.97 -15.54
N LYS A 239 8.99 2.47 -15.11
CA LYS A 239 10.17 3.33 -15.01
C LYS A 239 10.52 3.76 -16.43
N LEU A 240 10.65 5.06 -16.63
CA LEU A 240 11.06 5.65 -17.91
C LEU A 240 12.38 5.07 -18.44
N SER A 241 13.22 4.49 -17.57
CA SER A 241 14.43 3.76 -17.92
C SER A 241 14.21 2.48 -18.73
N ASP A 242 13.03 1.87 -18.60
CA ASP A 242 12.74 0.54 -19.15
C ASP A 242 12.10 0.63 -20.53
N LEU A 243 11.81 1.85 -20.99
CA LEU A 243 11.29 2.16 -22.32
C LEU A 243 12.45 2.47 -23.29
N ASP A 244 12.34 2.01 -24.53
CA ASP A 244 13.24 2.40 -25.61
C ASP A 244 13.17 3.92 -25.86
N GLY A 245 14.24 4.51 -26.41
CA GLY A 245 14.39 5.97 -26.47
C GLY A 245 13.26 6.71 -27.20
N GLU A 246 12.63 6.07 -28.19
CA GLU A 246 11.51 6.67 -28.94
C GLU A 246 10.22 6.63 -28.12
N THR A 247 9.87 5.47 -27.57
CA THR A 247 8.69 5.31 -26.69
C THR A 247 8.81 6.17 -25.42
N ARG A 248 10.02 6.24 -24.84
CA ARG A 248 10.32 7.06 -23.68
C ARG A 248 10.03 8.54 -23.97
N SER A 249 10.52 9.07 -25.09
CA SER A 249 10.31 10.48 -25.45
C SER A 249 8.82 10.81 -25.64
N LEU A 250 8.05 9.88 -26.21
CA LEU A 250 6.60 10.03 -26.37
C LEU A 250 5.88 10.06 -25.00
N VAL A 251 6.22 9.13 -24.10
CA VAL A 251 5.62 9.05 -22.76
C VAL A 251 6.02 10.27 -21.90
N GLU A 252 7.27 10.73 -21.97
CA GLU A 252 7.72 11.96 -21.30
C GLU A 252 6.95 13.18 -21.80
N LYS A 253 6.77 13.32 -23.12
CA LYS A 253 5.96 14.40 -23.70
C LYS A 253 4.51 14.33 -23.20
N MET A 254 3.92 13.15 -23.18
CA MET A 254 2.54 12.96 -22.72
C MET A 254 2.38 13.29 -21.23
N MET A 255 3.31 12.83 -20.39
CA MET A 255 3.33 13.15 -18.95
C MET A 255 3.52 14.66 -18.71
N TYR A 256 4.40 15.31 -19.48
CA TYR A 256 4.59 16.76 -19.42
C TYR A 256 3.31 17.49 -19.79
N ASP A 257 2.69 17.14 -20.91
CA ASP A 257 1.47 17.79 -21.41
C ASP A 257 0.28 17.60 -20.47
N GLN A 258 0.17 16.44 -19.82
CA GLN A 258 -0.86 16.19 -18.81
C GLN A 258 -0.68 17.06 -17.56
N ARG A 259 0.55 17.19 -17.03
CA ARG A 259 0.84 18.12 -15.93
C ARG A 259 0.59 19.58 -16.30
N GLN A 260 0.97 19.99 -17.52
CA GLN A 260 0.70 21.36 -17.98
C GLN A 260 -0.81 21.63 -18.01
N LYS A 261 -1.62 20.70 -18.55
CA LYS A 261 -3.08 20.82 -18.55
C LYS A 261 -3.68 20.92 -17.15
N GLU A 262 -3.24 20.09 -16.22
CA GLU A 262 -3.69 20.15 -14.81
C GLU A 262 -3.34 21.49 -14.15
N MET A 263 -2.19 22.06 -14.50
CA MET A 263 -1.76 23.39 -14.05
C MET A 263 -2.35 24.54 -14.87
N GLY A 264 -3.22 24.27 -15.86
CA GLY A 264 -3.77 25.30 -16.75
C GLY A 264 -2.74 25.99 -17.65
N LEU A 265 -1.58 25.36 -17.82
CA LEU A 265 -0.44 25.85 -18.60
C LEU A 265 -0.44 25.24 -20.01
N PRO A 266 0.20 25.91 -21.00
CA PRO A 266 0.23 25.43 -22.37
C PRO A 266 1.07 24.17 -22.54
N THR A 267 0.54 23.22 -23.30
CA THR A 267 1.19 21.97 -23.72
C THR A 267 2.39 22.22 -24.63
N SER A 268 3.20 21.19 -24.85
CA SER A 268 4.37 21.22 -25.73
C SER A 268 4.05 21.67 -27.15
N GLU A 269 2.85 21.34 -27.66
CA GLU A 269 2.41 21.75 -29.00
C GLU A 269 1.93 23.19 -29.04
N GLU A 270 1.25 23.64 -27.98
CA GLU A 270 0.79 25.03 -27.86
C GLU A 270 1.98 25.98 -27.68
N LYS A 271 3.00 25.58 -26.92
CA LYS A 271 4.27 26.32 -26.80
C LYS A 271 4.98 26.44 -28.14
N LYS A 272 5.16 25.33 -28.87
CA LYS A 272 5.77 25.37 -30.21
C LYS A 272 4.98 26.26 -31.17
N LYS A 273 3.64 26.22 -31.12
CA LYS A 273 2.81 27.12 -31.94
C LYS A 273 3.03 28.58 -31.56
N MET A 274 3.04 28.92 -30.27
CA MET A 274 3.31 30.29 -29.82
C MET A 274 4.69 30.78 -30.25
N GLU A 275 5.74 29.95 -30.14
CA GLU A 275 7.10 30.29 -30.59
C GLU A 275 7.21 30.53 -32.11
N ILE A 276 6.42 29.79 -32.91
CA ILE A 276 6.36 29.99 -34.36
C ILE A 276 5.61 31.28 -34.72
N LEU A 277 4.60 31.65 -33.93
CA LEU A 277 3.84 32.90 -34.12
C LEU A 277 4.60 34.14 -33.62
N GLU A 278 5.56 33.98 -32.70
CA GLU A 278 6.42 35.06 -32.19
C GLU A 278 7.67 35.33 -33.07
N LYS A 279 7.92 34.50 -34.09
CA LYS A 279 9.00 34.67 -35.08
C LYS A 279 8.51 35.30 -36.38
#